data_AF-A0AAJ1FYR4-F1
#
_entry.id   AF-A0AAJ1FYR4-F1
#
_cell.length_a   1.000
_cell.length_b   1.000
_cell.length_c   1.000
_cell.angle_alpha   90.00
_cell.angle_beta   90.00
_cell.angle_gamma   90.00
#
_symmetry.space_group_name_H-M   'P 1'
#
loop_
_entity.id
_entity.type
_entity.pdbx_description
1 polymer ?
#
loop_
_entity_poly.entity_id
_entity_poly.type
_entity_poly.pdbx_seq_one_letter_code
_entity_poly.pdbx_strand_id
1 'polypeptide(L)'
;MKKSIILIIVVFTTLFIGCSTSDEPIDNTEDYQYLIANIDDSVAIKAYLEKEKSKGTDIDAEIMNGDTVLMIAARYTTNIEVLEVIVSYFPDINKMNYQTDMSALDYLSRRDNAEELYKYLLDESVKYEMNKKVDGIKNNIVKSIFG
;
A
#
# COMPACT_ATOMS: atom_id res chain seq x y z
N MET A 1 52.37 48.55 7.16
CA MET A 1 52.65 47.30 7.92
C MET A 1 52.13 46.15 7.05
N LYS A 2 52.99 45.49 6.23
CA LYS A 2 53.64 44.19 6.54
C LYS A 2 52.59 43.12 6.96
N LYS A 3 52.30 42.01 6.27
CA LYS A 3 53.04 41.17 5.28
C LYS A 3 52.06 40.14 4.62
N SER A 4 52.36 39.74 3.37
CA SER A 4 52.14 38.42 2.71
C SER A 4 50.69 37.91 2.53
N ILE A 5 50.10 37.84 1.32
CA ILE A 5 50.31 36.88 0.20
C ILE A 5 50.49 35.43 0.67
N ILE A 6 49.45 34.58 0.53
CA ILE A 6 49.49 33.22 -0.06
C ILE A 6 48.14 32.91 -0.74
N LEU A 7 48.20 32.75 -2.06
CA LEU A 7 47.27 32.06 -2.96
C LEU A 7 47.45 30.54 -2.75
N ILE A 8 46.39 29.73 -2.70
CA ILE A 8 46.35 28.35 -3.25
C ILE A 8 44.92 27.78 -3.15
N ILE A 9 44.41 27.38 -4.31
CA ILE A 9 43.26 26.51 -4.55
C ILE A 9 43.57 25.14 -3.98
N VAL A 10 42.76 24.63 -3.05
CA VAL A 10 42.63 23.18 -2.80
C VAL A 10 41.14 22.85 -2.81
N VAL A 11 40.64 22.59 -4.01
CA VAL A 11 39.74 21.45 -4.21
C VAL A 11 40.50 20.24 -3.67
N PHE A 12 39.95 19.51 -2.70
CA PHE A 12 40.09 18.06 -2.45
C PHE A 12 39.58 17.77 -1.02
N THR A 13 38.33 17.27 -0.90
CA THR A 13 37.98 15.86 -0.60
C THR A 13 38.01 15.46 0.87
N THR A 14 36.81 15.33 1.45
CA THR A 14 36.32 14.04 1.99
C THR A 14 34.84 13.99 1.60
N LEU A 15 34.47 13.33 0.50
CA LEU A 15 34.15 11.90 0.50
C LEU A 15 33.42 11.53 1.81
N PHE A 16 32.18 12.01 1.98
CA PHE A 16 31.18 11.13 2.55
C PHE A 16 30.58 10.34 1.41
N ILE A 17 30.91 9.06 1.45
CA ILE A 17 30.50 7.99 0.56
C ILE A 17 28.97 7.91 0.60
N GLY A 18 28.39 7.57 -0.55
CA GLY A 18 26.96 7.65 -0.78
C GLY A 18 26.10 6.64 -0.01
N CYS A 19 24.84 6.61 -0.46
CA CYS A 19 23.74 5.73 -0.08
C CYS A 19 22.86 6.26 1.07
N SER A 20 21.89 7.09 0.70
CA SER A 20 20.50 6.76 0.95
C SER A 20 19.64 7.54 -0.05
N THR A 21 19.04 6.84 -1.01
CA THR A 21 17.79 7.32 -1.61
C THR A 21 16.78 7.40 -0.47
N SER A 22 16.65 8.54 0.19
CA SER A 22 15.38 8.84 0.85
C SER A 22 14.52 9.41 -0.25
N ASP A 23 13.79 8.53 -0.93
CA ASP A 23 12.66 8.93 -1.76
C ASP A 23 11.86 9.97 -0.96
N GLU A 24 11.59 11.14 -1.53
CA GLU A 24 10.73 12.10 -0.85
C GLU A 24 9.42 11.38 -0.51
N PRO A 25 8.90 11.50 0.74
CA PRO A 25 7.65 10.85 1.09
C PRO A 25 6.57 11.26 0.09
N ILE A 26 5.89 10.28 -0.50
CA ILE A 26 4.70 10.54 -1.30
C ILE A 26 3.74 11.34 -0.41
N ASP A 27 3.51 12.62 -0.72
CA ASP A 27 2.61 13.47 0.07
C ASP A 27 1.15 13.15 -0.27
N ASN A 28 0.67 12.06 0.32
CA ASN A 28 -0.73 11.60 0.28
C ASN A 28 -1.41 11.84 1.63
N THR A 29 -0.95 12.85 2.38
CA THR A 29 -1.47 13.20 3.69
C THR A 29 -2.98 13.46 3.64
N GLU A 30 -3.46 14.15 2.62
CA GLU A 30 -4.89 14.44 2.43
C GLU A 30 -5.73 13.17 2.27
N ASP A 31 -5.25 12.20 1.49
CA ASP A 31 -5.94 10.93 1.27
C ASP A 31 -6.02 10.13 2.56
N TYR A 32 -4.92 10.05 3.33
CA TYR A 32 -4.94 9.39 4.62
C TYR A 32 -5.93 10.05 5.58
N GLN A 33 -5.91 11.38 5.71
CA GLN A 33 -6.83 12.07 6.63
C GLN A 33 -8.29 11.88 6.21
N TYR A 34 -8.57 11.91 4.91
CA TYR A 34 -9.90 11.62 4.39
C TYR A 34 -10.34 10.20 4.76
N LEU A 35 -9.49 9.20 4.52
CA LEU A 35 -9.80 7.81 4.81
C LEU A 35 -10.07 7.59 6.29
N ILE A 36 -9.19 8.03 7.19
CA ILE A 36 -9.37 7.87 8.64
C ILE A 36 -10.65 8.56 9.14
N ALA A 37 -10.95 9.75 8.61
CA ALA A 37 -12.15 10.49 9.01
C ALA A 37 -13.46 9.82 8.55
N ASN A 38 -13.42 9.01 7.49
CA ASN A 38 -14.60 8.40 6.87
C ASN A 38 -14.54 6.86 6.84
N ILE A 39 -13.63 6.22 7.61
CA ILE A 39 -13.31 4.81 7.45
C ILE A 39 -14.45 3.85 7.78
N ASP A 40 -15.49 4.31 8.48
CA ASP A 40 -16.69 3.53 8.79
C ASP A 40 -17.89 3.86 7.86
N ASP A 41 -17.75 4.83 6.95
CA ASP A 41 -18.77 5.20 5.96
C ASP A 41 -18.49 4.52 4.61
N SER A 42 -19.19 3.41 4.36
CA SER A 42 -19.04 2.61 3.13
C SER A 42 -19.37 3.40 1.86
N VAL A 43 -20.24 4.41 1.93
CA VAL A 43 -20.61 5.28 0.79
C VAL A 43 -19.47 6.25 0.48
N ALA A 44 -18.89 6.88 1.50
CA ALA A 44 -17.75 7.78 1.34
C ALA A 44 -16.50 7.03 0.81
N ILE A 45 -16.22 5.84 1.37
CA ILE A 45 -15.11 5.00 0.90
C ILE A 45 -15.32 4.56 -0.55
N LYS A 46 -16.54 4.16 -0.91
CA LYS A 46 -16.86 3.85 -2.32
C LYS A 46 -16.60 5.05 -3.23
N ALA A 47 -17.09 6.24 -2.87
CA ALA A 47 -16.88 7.45 -3.66
C ALA A 47 -15.39 7.79 -3.82
N TYR A 48 -14.58 7.59 -2.77
CA TYR A 48 -13.13 7.73 -2.84
C TYR A 48 -12.50 6.75 -3.85
N LEU A 49 -12.84 5.46 -3.77
CA LEU A 49 -12.31 4.44 -4.68
C LEU A 49 -12.74 4.67 -6.13
N GLU A 50 -13.98 5.13 -6.37
CA GLU A 50 -14.46 5.51 -7.70
C GLU A 50 -13.67 6.69 -8.27
N LYS A 51 -13.42 7.71 -7.45
CA LYS A 51 -12.61 8.88 -7.81
C LYS A 51 -11.19 8.45 -8.16
N GLU A 52 -10.52 7.64 -7.34
CA GLU A 52 -9.16 7.19 -7.61
C GLU A 52 -9.07 6.30 -8.86
N LYS A 53 -10.01 5.37 -9.02
CA LYS A 53 -10.11 4.57 -10.25
C LYS A 53 -10.33 5.43 -11.49
N SER A 54 -11.12 6.50 -11.41
CA SER A 54 -11.38 7.40 -12.54
C SER A 54 -10.13 8.18 -12.99
N LYS A 55 -9.18 8.40 -12.08
CA LYS A 55 -7.88 9.01 -12.39
C LYS A 55 -6.88 8.00 -12.97
N GLY A 56 -7.24 6.71 -13.00
CA GLY A 56 -6.31 5.63 -13.33
C GLY A 56 -5.30 5.34 -12.22
N THR A 57 -5.59 5.75 -10.99
CA THR A 57 -4.76 5.45 -9.82
C THR A 57 -4.79 3.95 -9.52
N ASP A 58 -3.66 3.42 -9.06
CA ASP A 58 -3.56 2.08 -8.50
C ASP A 58 -4.29 2.02 -7.14
N ILE A 59 -5.26 1.11 -6.97
CA ILE A 59 -5.98 0.94 -5.71
C ILE A 59 -5.06 0.41 -4.59
N ASP A 60 -3.97 -0.25 -4.98
CA ASP A 60 -2.92 -0.70 -4.07
C ASP A 60 -1.82 0.34 -3.84
N ALA A 61 -2.02 1.59 -4.30
CA ALA A 61 -1.09 2.67 -4.03
C ALA A 61 -0.86 2.80 -2.51
N GLU A 62 0.42 2.97 -2.17
CA GLU A 62 0.83 3.14 -0.79
C GLU A 62 0.43 4.52 -0.29
N ILE A 63 -0.24 4.52 0.85
CA ILE A 63 -0.67 5.67 1.64
C ILE A 63 0.21 5.69 2.89
N MET A 64 0.45 6.89 3.44
CA MET A 64 1.30 7.16 4.61
C MET A 64 1.77 5.94 5.43
N ASN A 65 3.09 5.84 5.61
CA ASN A 65 3.78 4.70 6.24
C ASN A 65 3.70 3.38 5.46
N GLY A 66 3.32 3.41 4.18
CA GLY A 66 3.29 2.23 3.32
C GLY A 66 2.03 1.38 3.44
N ASP A 67 0.98 1.88 4.11
CA ASP A 67 -0.30 1.19 4.22
C ASP A 67 -1.10 1.35 2.92
N THR A 68 -1.81 0.31 2.47
CA THR A 68 -2.83 0.47 1.41
C THR A 68 -4.18 0.89 2.00
N VAL A 69 -5.15 1.25 1.16
CA VAL A 69 -6.54 1.50 1.61
C VAL A 69 -7.09 0.31 2.40
N LEU A 70 -6.81 -0.92 1.95
CA LEU A 70 -7.25 -2.13 2.63
C LEU A 70 -6.59 -2.29 4.02
N MET A 71 -5.30 -1.95 4.14
CA MET A 71 -4.60 -1.97 5.44
C MET A 71 -5.16 -0.91 6.39
N ILE A 72 -5.43 0.31 5.90
CA ILE A 72 -6.07 1.36 6.70
C ILE A 72 -7.43 0.88 7.23
N ALA A 73 -8.27 0.30 6.38
CA ALA A 73 -9.55 -0.27 6.81
C ALA A 73 -9.35 -1.37 7.85
N ALA A 74 -8.45 -2.33 7.60
CA ALA A 74 -8.12 -3.40 8.53
C ALA A 74 -7.67 -2.90 9.92
N ARG A 75 -7.00 -1.74 9.99
CA ARG A 75 -6.56 -1.15 11.26
C ARG A 75 -7.68 -0.46 12.02
N TYR A 76 -8.61 0.18 11.32
CA TYR A 76 -9.49 1.17 11.95
C TYR A 76 -10.99 0.88 11.86
N THR A 77 -11.49 0.26 10.79
CA THR A 77 -12.94 0.05 10.65
C THR A 77 -13.44 -1.07 11.53
N THR A 78 -14.68 -0.93 12.02
CA THR A 78 -15.46 -2.07 12.55
C THR A 78 -16.64 -2.43 11.63
N ASN A 79 -16.78 -1.72 10.51
CA ASN A 79 -17.86 -1.92 9.56
C ASN A 79 -17.43 -2.92 8.46
N ILE A 80 -18.07 -4.08 8.41
CA ILE A 80 -17.78 -5.09 7.39
C ILE A 80 -18.08 -4.61 5.96
N GLU A 81 -19.09 -3.75 5.77
CA GLU A 81 -19.44 -3.22 4.45
C GLU A 81 -18.28 -2.40 3.84
N VAL A 82 -17.45 -1.78 4.68
CA VAL A 82 -16.26 -1.04 4.21
C VAL A 82 -15.25 -2.01 3.61
N LEU A 83 -14.98 -3.14 4.26
CA LEU A 83 -14.10 -4.17 3.70
C LEU A 83 -14.69 -4.75 2.41
N GLU A 84 -16.00 -5.05 2.39
CA GLU A 84 -16.68 -5.55 1.20
C GLU A 84 -16.57 -4.59 0.01
N VAL A 85 -16.79 -3.30 0.25
CA VAL A 85 -16.62 -2.25 -0.77
C VAL A 85 -15.18 -2.24 -1.26
N ILE A 86 -14.18 -2.19 -0.39
CA ILE A 86 -12.77 -2.13 -0.81
C ILE A 86 -12.38 -3.39 -1.61
N VAL A 87 -12.72 -4.57 -1.12
CA VAL A 87 -12.40 -5.86 -1.79
C VAL A 87 -13.07 -5.95 -3.16
N SER A 88 -14.26 -5.36 -3.36
CA SER A 88 -14.92 -5.34 -4.67
C SER A 88 -14.16 -4.59 -5.77
N TYR A 89 -13.13 -3.80 -5.40
CA TYR A 89 -12.23 -3.12 -6.33
C TYR A 89 -10.97 -3.95 -6.66
N PHE A 90 -10.91 -5.20 -6.20
CA PHE A 90 -9.85 -6.17 -6.46
C PHE A 90 -8.43 -5.70 -6.07
N PRO A 91 -8.22 -5.17 -4.84
CA PRO A 91 -6.87 -4.91 -4.36
C PRO A 91 -6.06 -6.21 -4.23
N ASP A 92 -4.74 -6.11 -4.19
CA ASP A 92 -3.87 -7.19 -3.72
C ASP A 92 -4.09 -7.40 -2.22
N ILE A 93 -4.97 -8.35 -1.90
CA ILE A 93 -5.36 -8.70 -0.54
C ILE A 93 -4.15 -9.10 0.32
N ASN A 94 -3.11 -9.66 -0.31
CA ASN A 94 -1.93 -10.19 0.36
C ASN A 94 -0.73 -9.22 0.28
N LYS A 95 -0.94 -7.97 -0.14
CA LYS A 95 0.11 -6.95 -0.13
C LYS A 95 0.65 -6.76 1.29
N MET A 96 1.96 -6.61 1.38
CA MET A 96 2.69 -6.38 2.63
C MET A 96 3.11 -4.91 2.71
N ASN A 97 2.89 -4.29 3.86
CA ASN A 97 3.48 -2.99 4.17
C ASN A 97 5.00 -3.18 4.31
N TYR A 98 5.79 -2.45 3.52
CA TYR A 98 7.25 -2.59 3.49
C TYR A 98 7.96 -2.09 4.75
N GLN A 99 7.35 -1.17 5.51
CA GLN A 99 7.92 -0.63 6.74
C GLN A 99 7.67 -1.56 7.93
N THR A 100 6.47 -2.14 7.98
CA THR A 100 6.02 -2.90 9.16
C THR A 100 6.04 -4.41 8.96
N ASP A 101 6.19 -4.88 7.73
CA ASP A 101 6.05 -6.30 7.35
C ASP A 101 4.69 -6.87 7.81
N MET A 102 3.61 -6.11 7.58
CA MET A 102 2.25 -6.49 7.94
C MET A 102 1.32 -6.41 6.72
N SER A 103 0.50 -7.43 6.53
CA SER A 103 -0.67 -7.40 5.65
C SER A 103 -1.90 -6.84 6.38
N ALA A 104 -2.98 -6.61 5.63
CA ALA A 104 -4.28 -6.27 6.20
C ALA A 104 -4.79 -7.37 7.17
N LEU A 105 -4.55 -8.64 6.86
CA LEU A 105 -4.93 -9.76 7.73
C LEU A 105 -4.12 -9.77 9.04
N ASP A 106 -2.83 -9.42 8.98
CA ASP A 106 -1.97 -9.30 10.17
C ASP A 106 -2.43 -8.17 11.09
N TYR A 107 -2.89 -7.05 10.52
CA TYR A 107 -3.48 -5.96 11.31
C TYR A 107 -4.76 -6.40 12.02
N LEU A 108 -5.69 -7.07 11.32
CA LEU A 108 -6.92 -7.59 11.92
C LEU A 108 -6.65 -8.61 13.02
N SER A 109 -5.65 -9.50 12.83
CA SER A 109 -5.31 -10.54 13.82
C SER A 109 -4.87 -10.00 15.18
N ARG A 110 -4.36 -8.76 15.21
CA ARG A 110 -3.88 -8.08 16.41
C ARG A 110 -4.94 -7.23 17.10
N ARG A 111 -6.15 -7.13 16.52
CA ARG A 111 -7.24 -6.32 17.05
C ARG A 111 -8.18 -7.18 17.88
N ASP A 112 -8.56 -6.65 19.04
CA ASP A 112 -9.71 -7.17 19.76
C ASP A 112 -10.99 -6.94 18.95
N ASN A 113 -11.93 -7.89 19.01
CA ASN A 113 -13.24 -7.80 18.38
C ASN A 113 -13.24 -7.64 16.83
N ALA A 114 -12.19 -8.10 16.15
CA ALA A 114 -12.10 -8.09 14.69
C ALA A 114 -12.42 -9.46 14.04
N GLU A 115 -13.01 -10.41 14.78
CA GLU A 115 -13.21 -11.80 14.32
C GLU A 115 -14.01 -11.89 13.02
N GLU A 116 -15.08 -11.08 12.90
CA GLU A 116 -15.93 -11.06 11.71
C GLU A 116 -15.16 -10.56 10.48
N LEU A 117 -14.50 -9.40 10.61
CA LEU A 117 -13.68 -8.79 9.56
C LEU A 117 -12.51 -9.71 9.16
N TYR A 118 -11.86 -10.35 10.14
CA TYR A 118 -10.76 -11.29 9.93
C TYR A 118 -11.22 -12.51 9.12
N LYS A 119 -12.35 -13.13 9.52
CA LYS A 119 -12.91 -14.28 8.79
C LYS A 119 -13.26 -13.93 7.36
N TYR A 120 -13.93 -12.79 7.16
CA TYR A 120 -14.25 -12.30 5.83
C TYR A 120 -13.00 -12.14 4.96
N LEU A 121 -11.98 -11.43 5.46
CA LEU A 121 -10.77 -11.17 4.67
C LEU A 121 -9.92 -12.44 4.45
N LEU A 122 -9.91 -13.38 5.39
CA LEU A 122 -9.28 -14.69 5.22
C LEU A 122 -9.94 -15.49 4.09
N ASP A 123 -11.27 -15.52 4.05
CA ASP A 123 -12.01 -16.20 2.99
C ASP A 123 -11.74 -15.57 1.61
N GLU A 124 -11.69 -14.24 1.53
CA GLU A 124 -11.34 -13.53 0.30
C GLU A 124 -9.88 -13.74 -0.11
N SER A 125 -8.95 -13.80 0.85
CA SER A 125 -7.54 -14.14 0.60
C SER A 125 -7.39 -15.55 0.02
N VAL A 126 -8.12 -16.54 0.54
CA VAL A 126 -8.14 -17.91 -0.02
C VAL A 126 -8.71 -17.91 -1.44
N LYS A 127 -9.82 -17.21 -1.69
CA LYS A 127 -10.42 -17.10 -3.04
C LYS A 127 -9.45 -16.46 -4.03
N TYR A 128 -8.77 -15.39 -3.62
CA TYR A 128 -7.77 -14.69 -4.42
C TYR A 128 -6.65 -15.63 -4.88
N GLU A 129 -6.06 -16.40 -3.97
CA GLU A 129 -5.00 -17.35 -4.30
C GLU A 129 -5.48 -18.50 -5.18
N MET A 130 -6.70 -19.01 -4.96
CA MET A 130 -7.30 -20.01 -5.83
C MET A 130 -7.48 -19.50 -7.26
N ASN A 131 -8.00 -18.27 -7.43
CA ASN A 131 -8.20 -17.65 -8.74
C ASN A 131 -6.88 -17.44 -9.47
N LYS A 132 -5.87 -16.89 -8.77
CA LYS A 132 -4.51 -16.70 -9.30
C LYS A 132 -3.91 -18.01 -9.80
N LYS A 133 -4.06 -19.11 -9.05
CA LYS A 133 -3.60 -20.44 -9.45
C LYS A 133 -4.35 -20.97 -10.67
N VAL A 134 -5.68 -20.82 -10.70
CA VAL A 134 -6.51 -21.24 -11.83
C VAL A 134 -6.11 -20.50 -13.12
N ASP A 135 -5.88 -19.20 -13.05
CA ASP A 135 -5.49 -18.41 -14.22
C ASP A 135 -4.07 -18.73 -14.69
N GLY A 136 -3.15 -19.01 -13.77
CA GLY A 136 -1.83 -19.55 -14.11
C GLY A 136 -1.91 -20.88 -14.88
N ILE A 137 -2.80 -21.79 -14.46
CA ILE A 137 -3.04 -23.06 -15.17
C ILE A 137 -3.60 -22.80 -16.58
N LYS A 138 -4.62 -21.94 -16.71
CA LYS A 138 -5.21 -21.58 -18.02
C LYS A 138 -4.15 -21.02 -18.97
N ASN A 139 -3.33 -20.09 -18.51
CA ASN A 139 -2.28 -19.46 -19.31
C ASN A 139 -1.24 -20.48 -19.79
N ASN A 140 -0.85 -21.43 -18.93
CA ASN A 140 0.06 -22.51 -19.30
C ASN A 140 -0.55 -23.44 -20.36
N ILE A 141 -1.84 -23.79 -20.24
CA ILE A 141 -2.54 -24.61 -21.23
C ILE A 141 -2.59 -23.88 -22.59
N VAL A 142 -3.00 -22.62 -22.61
CA VAL A 142 -3.06 -21.81 -23.84
C VAL A 142 -1.67 -21.76 -24.50
N LYS A 143 -0.62 -21.48 -23.73
CA LYS A 143 0.76 -21.48 -24.23
C LYS A 143 1.20 -22.85 -24.78
N SER A 144 0.77 -23.95 -24.17
CA SER A 144 1.11 -25.30 -24.66
C SER A 144 0.36 -25.71 -25.93
N ILE A 145 -0.81 -25.13 -26.20
CA ILE A 145 -1.64 -25.44 -27.38
C ILE A 145 -1.26 -24.53 -28.56
N PHE A 146 -0.91 -23.27 -28.30
CA PHE A 146 -0.75 -22.22 -29.33
C PHE A 146 0.65 -21.60 -29.43
N GLY A 147 1.60 -21.97 -28.57
CA GLY A 147 2.99 -21.51 -28.59
C GLY A 147 3.93 -22.50 -29.27
#